data_AF-A0A4R9WL88-F1
#
_entry.id   AF-A0A4R9WL88-F1
#
_cell.length_a   1.000
_cell.length_b   1.000
_cell.length_c   1.000
_cell.angle_alpha   90.00
_cell.angle_beta   90.00
_cell.angle_gamma   90.00
#
_symmetry.space_group_name_H-M   'P 1'
#
loop_
_entity.id
_entity.type
_entity.pdbx_description
1 polymer ?
#
loop_
_entity_poly.entity_id
_entity_poly.type
_entity_poly.pdbx_seq_one_letter_code
_entity_poly.pdbx_strand_id
1 'polypeptide(L)'
;TIDLGFFSANVVKIVEGGWVSITVACVMGLIMSTWIRGSRYLFDKTRRNEIPLDFLAANLLKKKPQLVSGTAVFLTSDPLSAPTALMHSLKHY
;
A
#
# COMPACT_ATOMS: atom_id res chain seq x y z
N THR A 1 -40.24 15.28 -19.56
CA THR A 1 -40.10 14.41 -20.76
C THR A 1 -39.04 14.92 -21.72
N ILE A 2 -38.83 16.25 -21.82
CA ILE A 2 -37.80 16.86 -22.69
C ILE A 2 -36.38 16.38 -22.34
N ASP A 3 -36.04 16.26 -21.05
CA ASP A 3 -34.73 15.79 -20.59
C ASP A 3 -34.41 14.37 -21.08
N LEU A 4 -35.41 13.49 -21.08
CA LEU A 4 -35.26 12.10 -21.51
C LEU A 4 -35.05 12.01 -23.04
N GLY A 5 -35.71 12.89 -23.80
CA GLY A 5 -35.52 13.00 -25.25
C GLY A 5 -34.17 13.61 -25.64
N PHE A 6 -33.67 14.56 -24.85
CA PHE A 6 -32.33 15.11 -25.05
C PHE A 6 -31.24 14.08 -24.69
N PHE A 7 -31.46 13.29 -23.63
CA PHE A 7 -30.58 12.19 -23.25
C PHE A 7 -30.51 11.11 -24.34
N SER A 8 -31.65 10.65 -24.86
CA SER A 8 -31.66 9.63 -25.92
C SER A 8 -30.98 10.12 -27.22
N ALA A 9 -31.18 11.37 -27.61
CA ALA A 9 -30.53 11.98 -28.78
C ALA A 9 -29.00 12.05 -28.63
N ASN A 10 -28.47 12.22 -27.42
CA ASN A 10 -27.03 12.23 -27.16
C ASN A 10 -26.46 10.81 -26.98
N VAL A 11 -27.22 9.87 -26.43
CA VAL A 11 -26.79 8.46 -26.27
C VAL A 11 -26.64 7.77 -27.63
N VAL A 12 -27.44 8.09 -28.63
CA VAL A 12 -27.27 7.54 -29.99
C VAL A 12 -25.91 7.93 -30.59
N LYS A 13 -25.42 9.15 -30.34
CA LYS A 13 -24.07 9.59 -30.77
C LYS A 13 -22.95 8.80 -30.09
N ILE A 14 -23.19 8.27 -28.89
CA ILE A 14 -22.24 7.38 -28.22
C ILE A 14 -22.11 6.08 -29.01
N VAL A 15 -23.20 5.54 -29.54
CA VAL A 15 -23.20 4.31 -30.34
C VAL A 15 -22.62 4.54 -31.75
N GLU A 16 -22.90 5.69 -32.37
CA GLU A 16 -22.40 6.03 -33.71
C GLU A 16 -20.90 6.41 -33.75
N GLY A 17 -20.26 6.66 -32.61
CA GLY A 17 -18.82 6.97 -32.58
C GLY A 17 -18.18 7.24 -31.22
N GLY A 18 -18.96 7.53 -30.18
CA GLY A 18 -18.44 7.76 -28.82
C GLY A 18 -17.99 6.51 -28.05
N TRP A 19 -18.26 5.31 -28.57
CA TRP A 19 -17.96 4.04 -27.91
C TRP A 19 -16.45 3.81 -27.72
N VAL A 20 -15.61 4.35 -28.61
CA VAL A 20 -14.14 4.26 -28.51
C VAL A 20 -13.64 4.97 -27.26
N SER A 21 -14.09 6.21 -27.02
CA SER A 21 -13.69 7.00 -25.84
C SER A 21 -14.12 6.32 -24.53
N ILE A 22 -15.33 5.74 -24.49
CA ILE A 22 -15.80 4.98 -23.32
C ILE A 22 -14.96 3.72 -23.10
N THR A 23 -14.65 3.00 -24.17
CA THR A 23 -13.82 1.80 -24.10
C THR A 23 -12.43 2.13 -23.54
N VAL A 24 -11.79 3.19 -24.03
CA VAL A 24 -10.50 3.66 -23.51
C VAL A 24 -10.60 4.06 -22.04
N ALA A 25 -11.65 4.79 -21.65
CA ALA A 25 -11.87 5.17 -20.25
C ALA A 25 -12.04 3.94 -19.34
N CYS A 26 -12.81 2.94 -19.78
CA CYS A 26 -12.98 1.69 -19.04
C CYS A 26 -11.67 0.91 -18.93
N VAL A 27 -10.90 0.79 -20.01
CA VAL A 27 -9.58 0.10 -20.00
C VAL A 27 -8.61 0.81 -19.06
N MET A 28 -8.50 2.13 -19.13
CA MET A 28 -7.65 2.91 -18.22
C MET A 28 -8.12 2.77 -16.76
N GLY A 29 -9.43 2.80 -16.52
CA GLY A 29 -10.00 2.55 -15.19
C GLY A 29 -9.67 1.16 -14.65
N LEU A 30 -9.71 0.13 -15.50
CA LEU A 30 -9.32 -1.23 -15.14
C LEU A 30 -7.83 -1.32 -14.81
N ILE A 31 -6.96 -0.69 -15.61
CA ILE A 31 -5.52 -0.63 -15.36
C ILE A 31 -5.24 0.04 -14.01
N MET A 32 -5.82 1.23 -13.76
CA MET A 32 -5.64 1.96 -12.51
C MET A 32 -6.16 1.17 -11.30
N SER A 33 -7.34 0.55 -11.42
CA SER A 33 -7.93 -0.28 -10.37
C SER A 33 -7.05 -1.49 -10.05
N THR A 34 -6.54 -2.16 -11.09
CA THR A 34 -5.62 -3.30 -10.94
C THR A 34 -4.32 -2.86 -10.26
N TRP A 35 -3.76 -1.72 -10.67
CA TRP A 35 -2.53 -1.17 -10.10
C TRP A 35 -2.69 -0.78 -8.63
N ILE A 36 -3.78 -0.09 -8.28
CA ILE A 36 -4.07 0.32 -6.90
C ILE A 36 -4.25 -0.92 -6.02
N ARG A 37 -5.00 -1.92 -6.48
CA ARG A 37 -5.20 -3.17 -5.73
C ARG A 37 -3.89 -3.95 -5.56
N GLY A 38 -3.10 -4.07 -6.62
CA GLY A 38 -1.81 -4.75 -6.59
C GLY A 38 -0.80 -4.09 -5.66
N SER A 39 -0.69 -2.76 -5.73
CA SER A 39 0.19 -1.98 -4.83
C SER A 39 -0.23 -2.11 -3.37
N ARG A 40 -1.54 -2.02 -3.07
CA ARG A 40 -2.06 -2.24 -1.71
C ARG A 40 -1.76 -3.63 -1.19
N TYR A 41 -1.96 -4.66 -2.01
CA TYR A 41 -1.66 -6.04 -1.64
C TYR A 41 -0.17 -6.26 -1.36
N LEU A 42 0.72 -5.69 -2.18
CA LEU A 42 2.16 -5.75 -1.97
C LEU A 42 2.59 -5.02 -0.69
N PHE A 43 1.95 -3.89 -0.39
CA PHE A 43 2.19 -3.12 0.84
C PHE A 43 1.76 -3.92 2.08
N ASP A 44 0.56 -4.52 2.06
CA ASP A 44 0.08 -5.36 3.17
C ASP A 44 0.93 -6.62 3.37
N LYS A 45 1.45 -7.20 2.29
CA LYS A 45 2.32 -8.39 2.37
C LYS A 45 3.72 -8.06 2.88
N THR A 46 4.23 -6.86 2.56
CA THR A 46 5.49 -6.34 3.13
C THR A 46 5.33 -6.06 4.63
N ARG A 47 4.18 -5.52 5.05
CA ARG A 47 3.88 -5.20 6.45
C ARG A 47 3.69 -6.44 7.34
N ARG A 48 3.38 -7.61 6.77
CA ARG A 48 3.24 -8.88 7.52
C ARG A 48 4.56 -9.49 8.01
N ASN A 49 5.72 -8.98 7.56
CA ASN A 49 7.03 -9.39 8.07
C ASN A 49 7.55 -8.49 9.20
N GLU A 50 6.77 -7.50 9.61
CA GLU A 50 7.16 -6.60 10.69
C GLU A 50 6.79 -7.24 12.03
N ILE A 51 7.80 -7.70 12.74
CA ILE A 51 7.66 -8.16 14.11
C ILE A 51 7.18 -6.94 14.93
N PRO A 52 6.04 -7.03 15.64
CA PRO A 52 5.54 -5.91 16.42
C PRO A 52 6.60 -5.49 17.44
N LEU A 53 6.84 -4.17 17.52
CA LEU A 53 7.90 -3.59 18.34
C LEU A 53 7.78 -4.01 19.81
N ASP A 54 6.53 -4.14 20.29
CA ASP A 54 6.20 -4.57 21.65
C ASP A 54 6.73 -5.99 21.96
N PHE A 55 6.59 -6.91 21.00
CA PHE A 55 7.13 -8.27 21.12
C PHE A 55 8.66 -8.27 21.14
N LEU A 56 9.29 -7.42 20.32
CA LEU A 56 10.74 -7.28 20.32
C LEU A 56 11.24 -6.69 21.65
N ALA A 57 10.60 -5.63 22.16
CA ALA A 57 10.92 -5.02 23.44
C ALA A 57 10.79 -6.03 24.60
N ALA A 58 9.72 -6.83 24.62
CA ALA A 58 9.53 -7.88 25.61
C ALA A 58 10.62 -8.98 25.54
N ASN A 59 11.10 -9.33 24.35
CA ASN A 59 12.20 -10.29 24.19
C ASN A 59 13.56 -9.72 24.61
N LEU A 60 13.87 -8.46 24.30
CA LEU A 60 15.08 -7.78 24.77
C LEU A 60 15.10 -7.62 26.30
N LEU A 61 13.93 -7.40 26.93
CA LEU A 61 13.81 -7.37 28.38
C LEU A 61 14.11 -8.74 29.01
N LYS A 62 13.68 -9.84 28.36
CA LYS A 62 13.95 -11.21 28.84
C LYS A 62 15.41 -11.64 28.65
N LYS A 63 16.04 -11.23 27.56
CA LYS A 63 17.45 -11.55 27.27
C LYS A 63 18.17 -10.27 26.90
N LYS A 64 18.73 -9.60 27.92
CA LYS A 64 19.50 -8.37 27.72
C LYS A 64 20.68 -8.65 26.78
N PRO A 65 20.72 -8.05 25.57
CA PRO A 65 21.88 -8.18 24.69
C PRO A 65 23.07 -7.42 25.26
N GLN A 66 24.26 -7.67 24.70
CA GLN A 66 25.47 -6.92 25.02
C GLN A 66 25.24 -5.44 24.71
N LEU A 67 25.24 -4.60 25.75
CA LEU A 67 25.11 -3.15 25.60
C LEU A 67 26.46 -2.57 25.23
N VAL A 68 26.49 -1.86 24.12
CA VAL A 68 27.67 -1.18 23.57
C VAL A 68 27.59 0.29 23.94
N SER A 69 28.73 0.92 24.22
CA SER A 69 28.76 2.37 24.45
C SER A 69 28.45 3.11 23.14
N GLY A 70 27.22 3.64 23.01
CA GLY A 70 26.76 4.42 21.87
C GLY A 70 25.23 4.42 21.73
N THR A 71 24.66 5.50 21.21
CA THR A 71 23.21 5.61 20.95
C THR A 71 22.93 5.36 19.48
N ALA A 72 22.23 4.26 19.16
CA ALA A 72 21.74 3.99 17.81
C ALA A 72 20.33 4.56 17.64
N VAL A 73 20.13 5.44 16.65
CA VAL A 73 18.82 6.00 16.30
C VAL A 73 18.37 5.37 14.98
N PHE A 74 17.26 4.65 14.99
CA PHE A 74 16.67 4.05 13.79
C PHE A 74 15.41 4.82 13.41
N LEU A 75 15.37 5.32 12.18
CA LEU A 75 14.20 6.00 11.64
C LEU A 75 13.21 4.97 11.09
N THR A 76 11.96 5.03 11.53
CA THR A 76 10.87 4.19 11.04
C THR A 76 9.69 5.05 10.59
N SER A 77 9.04 4.66 9.48
CA SER A 77 7.82 5.31 8.99
C SER A 77 6.56 4.82 9.70
N ASP A 78 6.64 3.66 10.38
CA ASP A 78 5.55 3.09 11.17
C ASP A 78 6.02 2.91 12.63
N PRO A 79 5.39 3.58 13.62
CA PRO A 79 5.77 3.48 15.03
C PRO A 79 5.41 2.13 15.66
N LEU A 80 4.59 1.29 15.03
CA LEU A 80 4.14 0.01 15.58
C LEU A 80 5.04 -1.18 15.19
N SER A 81 5.90 -0.99 14.20
CA SER A 81 6.69 -2.04 13.57
C SER A 81 8.18 -1.90 13.88
N ALA A 82 8.83 -3.01 14.25
CA ALA A 82 10.27 -3.01 14.45
C ALA A 82 11.03 -2.85 13.12
N PRO A 83 11.88 -1.82 12.96
CA PRO A 83 12.62 -1.63 11.72
C PRO A 83 13.59 -2.80 11.49
N THR A 84 13.68 -3.27 10.24
CA THR A 84 14.58 -4.37 9.84
C THR A 84 16.05 -4.09 10.17
N ALA A 85 16.45 -2.81 10.18
CA ALA A 85 17.77 -2.37 10.59
C ALA A 85 18.11 -2.69 12.06
N LEU A 86 17.12 -2.61 12.97
CA LEU A 86 17.29 -2.99 14.38
C LEU A 86 17.46 -4.51 14.54
N MET A 87 16.74 -5.30 13.74
CA MET A 87 16.90 -6.75 13.75
C MET A 87 18.27 -7.20 13.22
N HIS A 88 18.78 -6.54 12.18
CA HIS A 88 20.10 -6.86 11.63
C HIS A 88 21.23 -6.47 12.60
N SER A 89 21.10 -5.36 13.32
CA SER A 89 22.09 -4.98 14.35
C SER A 89 22.10 -5.95 15.53
N LEU A 90 20.93 -6.38 16.01
CA LEU A 90 20.80 -7.38 17.09
C LEU A 90 21.28 -8.78 16.71
N LYS A 91 21.38 -9.10 15.41
CA LYS A 91 21.96 -10.37 14.95
C LYS A 91 23.49 -10.33 14.91
N HIS A 92 24.07 -9.14 14.79
CA HIS A 92 25.52 -8.95 14.70
C HIS A 92 26.17 -8.63 16.05
N TYR A 93 25.38 -8.18 17.02
CA TYR A 93 25.76 -8.04 18.44
C TYR A 93 25.38 -9.28 19.26
#